data_AF-A0A941A7R2-F1
#
_entry.id   AF-A0A941A7R2-F1
#
_cell.length_a   1.000
_cell.length_b   1.000
_cell.length_c   1.000
_cell.angle_alpha   90.00
_cell.angle_beta   90.00
_cell.angle_gamma   90.00
#
_symmetry.space_group_name_H-M   'P 1'
#
loop_
_entity.id
_entity.type
_entity.pdbx_description
1 polymer ?
#
loop_
_entity_poly.entity_id
_entity_poly.type
_entity_poly.pdbx_seq_one_letter_code
_entity_poly.pdbx_strand_id
1 'polypeptide(L)' 'MMGAAELKSWQGKTVVVKYGGNAMLDASLKKAVAQDIADLWQAGVRIVIVHGGGPEITGLLKAMNKKSE' A
#
# COMPACT_ATOMS: atom_id res chain seq x y z
N MET A 1 15.50 -4.60 3.78
CA MET A 1 15.40 -4.43 2.31
C MET A 1 15.90 -5.69 1.66
N MET A 2 15.22 -6.16 0.62
CA MET A 2 15.65 -7.33 -0.16
C MET A 2 16.89 -6.97 -0.98
N GLY A 3 17.81 -7.92 -1.14
CA GLY A 3 19.01 -7.71 -1.97
C GLY A 3 18.68 -7.68 -3.46
N ALA A 4 19.53 -7.05 -4.28
CA ALA A 4 19.35 -6.98 -5.74
C ALA A 4 19.21 -8.37 -6.41
N ALA A 5 19.89 -9.38 -5.86
CA ALA A 5 19.78 -10.77 -6.31
C ALA A 5 18.40 -11.38 -6.01
N GLU A 6 17.81 -11.04 -4.86
CA GLU A 6 16.49 -11.52 -4.47
C GLU A 6 15.42 -10.87 -5.35
N LEU A 7 15.52 -9.56 -5.62
CA LEU A 7 14.58 -8.83 -6.48
C LEU A 7 14.53 -9.37 -7.91
N LYS A 8 15.67 -9.82 -8.48
CA LYS A 8 15.70 -10.47 -9.80
C LYS A 8 14.79 -11.69 -9.88
N SER A 9 14.65 -12.46 -8.80
CA SER A 9 13.77 -13.65 -8.78
C SER A 9 12.28 -13.32 -8.92
N TRP A 10 11.89 -12.06 -8.66
CA TRP A 10 10.52 -11.58 -8.76
C TRP A 10 10.18 -10.91 -10.09
N GLN A 11 11.17 -10.71 -10.96
CA GLN A 11 10.99 -10.07 -12.26
C GLN A 11 9.88 -10.77 -13.08
N GLY A 12 8.95 -9.99 -13.61
CA GLY A 12 7.79 -10.47 -14.38
C GLY A 12 6.67 -11.12 -13.56
N LYS A 13 6.89 -11.42 -12.27
CA LYS A 13 5.83 -11.93 -11.39
C LYS A 13 4.84 -10.80 -11.05
N THR A 14 3.61 -11.21 -10.71
CA THR A 14 2.59 -10.29 -10.18
C THR A 14 2.56 -10.39 -8.67
N VAL A 15 2.62 -9.24 -7.98
CA VAL A 15 2.54 -9.14 -6.53
C VAL A 15 1.37 -8.26 -6.16
N VAL A 16 0.50 -8.78 -5.30
CA VAL A 16 -0.63 -8.02 -4.74
C VAL A 16 -0.23 -7.52 -3.35
N VAL A 17 -0.16 -6.21 -3.18
CA VAL A 17 0.20 -5.55 -1.92
C VAL A 17 -1.07 -5.04 -1.26
N LYS A 18 -1.47 -5.66 -0.14
CA LYS A 18 -2.52 -5.11 0.71
C LYS A 18 -1.93 -3.96 1.54
N TYR A 19 -2.21 -2.73 1.14
CA TYR A 19 -1.78 -1.52 1.84
C TYR A 19 -2.95 -0.94 2.64
N GLY A 20 -2.80 -0.68 3.94
CA GLY A 20 -3.94 -0.23 4.74
C GLY A 20 -3.61 0.02 6.21
N GLY A 21 -4.61 0.50 6.96
CA GLY A 21 -4.48 0.77 8.39
C GLY A 21 -3.54 1.92 8.69
N ASN A 22 -2.82 1.84 9.80
CA ASN A 22 -1.93 2.91 10.29
C ASN A 22 -0.84 3.31 9.28
N ALA A 23 -0.43 2.39 8.41
CA ALA A 23 0.56 2.66 7.37
C ALA A 23 0.07 3.68 6.31
N MET A 24 -1.24 3.92 6.19
CA MET A 24 -1.82 4.98 5.35
C MET A 24 -1.92 6.33 6.05
N LEU A 25 -1.74 6.39 7.37
CA LEU A 25 -1.91 7.60 8.17
C LEU A 25 -0.56 8.23 8.48
N ASP A 26 0.41 7.42 8.91
CA ASP A 26 1.76 7.89 9.24
C ASP A 26 2.55 8.28 7.97
N ALA A 27 3.14 9.47 7.98
CA ALA A 27 3.87 10.01 6.84
C ALA A 27 5.18 9.27 6.55
N SER A 28 5.87 8.80 7.58
CA SER A 28 7.13 8.06 7.44
C SER A 28 6.88 6.67 6.86
N LEU A 29 5.84 5.98 7.34
CA LEU A 29 5.41 4.68 6.82
C LEU A 29 4.89 4.79 5.38
N LYS A 30 4.10 5.84 5.07
CA LYS A 30 3.69 6.16 3.69
C LYS A 30 4.88 6.24 2.75
N LYS A 31 5.90 7.01 3.13
CA LYS A 31 7.11 7.19 2.31
C LYS A 31 7.90 5.88 2.16
N ALA A 32 8.06 5.13 3.24
CA ALA A 32 8.76 3.85 3.22
C ALA A 32 8.06 2.84 2.28
N VAL A 33 6.75 2.67 2.43
CA VAL A 33 5.96 1.76 1.58
C VAL A 33 6.00 2.20 0.10
N ALA A 34 5.91 3.50 -0.17
CA ALA A 34 6.03 4.01 -1.54
C ALA A 34 7.40 3.71 -2.15
N GLN A 35 8.48 3.82 -1.37
CA GLN A 35 9.83 3.49 -1.82
C GLN A 35 9.96 1.99 -2.12
N ASP A 36 9.48 1.11 -1.25
CA ASP A 36 9.53 -0.35 -1.47
C ASP A 36 8.76 -0.76 -2.74
N ILE A 37 7.60 -0.14 -2.98
CA ILE A 37 6.81 -0.35 -4.20
C ILE A 37 7.58 0.13 -5.44
N ALA A 38 8.24 1.29 -5.36
CA ALA A 38 9.04 1.83 -6.46
C ALA A 38 10.22 0.90 -6.79
N ASP A 39 10.90 0.37 -5.78
CA ASP A 39 12.04 -0.54 -5.95
C ASP A 39 11.61 -1.86 -6.61
N LEU A 40 10.48 -2.43 -6.17
CA LEU A 40 9.88 -3.62 -6.79
C LEU A 40 9.46 -3.36 -8.25
N TRP A 41 8.86 -2.20 -8.54
CA TRP A 41 8.50 -1.83 -9.91
C TRP A 41 9.73 -1.67 -10.81
N GLN A 42 10.79 -1.01 -10.31
CA GLN A 42 12.07 -0.88 -11.03
C GLN A 42 12.75 -2.24 -11.26
N ALA A 43 12.56 -3.20 -10.36
CA ALA A 43 13.02 -4.58 -10.55
C ALA A 43 12.18 -5.39 -11.57
N GLY A 44 11.17 -4.77 -12.20
CA GLY A 44 10.32 -5.40 -13.21
C GLY A 44 9.21 -6.28 -12.63
N VAL A 45 8.84 -6.08 -11.37
CA VAL A 45 7.68 -6.73 -10.75
C VAL A 45 6.39 -6.01 -11.17
N ARG A 46 5.34 -6.76 -11.50
CA ARG A 46 4.01 -6.20 -11.77
C ARG A 46 3.25 -6.05 -10.45
N ILE A 47 2.97 -4.83 -10.04
CA ILE A 47 2.39 -4.56 -8.72
C ILE A 47 0.91 -4.22 -8.84
N VAL A 48 0.09 -4.82 -7.98
CA VAL A 48 -1.30 -4.45 -7.74
C VAL A 48 -1.43 -4.01 -6.28
N ILE A 49 -1.86 -2.78 -6.04
CA ILE A 49 -2.08 -2.27 -4.68
C ILE A 49 -3.58 -2.39 -4.36
N VAL A 50 -3.90 -3.02 -3.23
CA VAL A 50 -5.25 -3.09 -2.69
C VAL A 50 -5.28 -2.28 -1.41
N HIS A 51 -6.12 -1.24 -1.34
CA HIS A 51 -6.24 -0.39 -0.16
C HIS A 51 -7.60 -0.44 0.54
N GLY A 52 -7.63 0.02 1.79
CA GLY A 52 -8.87 0.28 2.51
C GLY A 52 -9.26 1.76 2.45
N GLY A 53 -10.35 2.13 3.11
CA GLY A 53 -10.79 3.53 3.23
C GLY A 53 -11.47 3.85 4.57
N GLY A 54 -11.18 3.05 5.61
CA GLY A 54 -11.88 3.11 6.90
C GLY A 54 -11.94 4.50 7.52
N PRO A 55 -10.82 5.22 7.66
CA PRO A 55 -10.80 6.58 8.20
C PRO A 55 -11.65 7.56 7.39
N GLU A 56 -11.56 7.53 6.06
CA GLU A 56 -12.29 8.42 5.15
C GLU A 56 -13.80 8.12 5.16
N ILE A 57 -14.19 6.85 5.14
CA ILE A 57 -15.59 6.40 5.26
C ILE A 57 -16.16 6.86 6.61
N THR A 58 -15.42 6.62 7.70
CA THR A 58 -15.84 7.03 9.05
C THR A 58 -16.00 8.55 9.16
N GLY A 59 -15.07 9.31 8.57
CA GLY A 59 -15.13 10.77 8.52
C GLY A 59 -16.36 11.26 7.78
N LEU A 60 -16.67 10.67 6.62
CA LEU A 60 -17.86 11.00 5.84
C LEU A 60 -19.15 10.69 6.59
N LEU A 61 -19.26 9.50 7.19
CA LEU A 61 -20.45 9.12 7.98
C LEU A 61 -20.68 10.08 9.15
N LYS A 62 -19.62 10.47 9.85
CA LYS A 62 -19.69 11.45 10.93
C LYS A 62 -20.18 12.82 10.43
N ALA A 63 -19.69 13.28 9.27
CA ALA A 63 -20.13 14.54 8.67
C ALA A 63 -21.62 14.51 8.27
N MET A 64 -22.15 13.32 7.94
CA MET A 64 -23.56 13.09 7.59
C MET A 64 -24.44 12.74 8.80
N ASN A 65 -23.88 12.73 10.02
CA ASN A 65 -24.55 12.26 11.23
C ASN A 65 -25.13 10.83 11.10
N LYS A 66 -24.44 9.96 10.38
CA LYS A 66 -24.78 8.54 10.17
C LYS A 66 -23.79 7.63 10.92
N LYS A 67 -24.23 6.41 11.22
CA LYS A 67 -23.38 5.33 11.75
C LYS A 67 -23.19 4.26 10.67
N SER A 68 -22.06 3.54 10.73
CA SER A 68 -21.92 2.31 9.96
C SER A 68 -22.86 1.26 10.56
N GLU A 69 -23.50 0.49 9.69
CA GLU A 69 -24.18 -0.76 10.05
C GLU A 69 -23.17 -1.92 10.16
#